data_AF-A0A5R9K5P7-F1
#
_entry.id   AF-A0A5R9K5P7-F1
#
_cell.length_a   1.000
_cell.length_b   1.000
_cell.length_c   1.000
_cell.angle_alpha   90.00
_cell.angle_beta   90.00
_cell.angle_gamma   90.00
#
_symmetry.space_group_name_H-M   'P 1'
#
loop_
_entity.id
_entity.type
_entity.pdbx_description
1 polymer ?
#
loop_
_entity_poly.entity_id
_entity_poly.type
_entity_poly.pdbx_seq_one_letter_code
_entity_poly.pdbx_strand_id
1 'polypeptide(L)'
;MNKSVLLRLYERKDPKRKRMLYDLFKDRITMNASLSMIAELINQELGEKDLVQAADIKYCRHYFNGKINGSDPVKEIGRSLTKPPLIDLNLSKPSTPANVQDISWTDPDENNTSSNFPRKSKFSNK
;
A
#
# COMPACT_ATOMS: atom_id res chain seq x y z
N MET A 1 21.77 -14.35 -1.86
CA MET A 1 20.45 -14.93 -2.16
C MET A 1 20.62 -15.96 -3.27
N ASN A 2 19.97 -17.12 -3.17
CA ASN A 2 20.31 -18.29 -4.00
C ASN A 2 19.42 -18.39 -5.25
N LYS A 3 20.04 -18.61 -6.41
CA LYS A 3 19.38 -18.87 -7.71
C LYS A 3 18.35 -20.01 -7.63
N SER A 4 18.63 -21.03 -6.82
CA SER A 4 17.74 -22.17 -6.57
C SER A 4 16.39 -21.77 -5.96
N VAL A 5 16.35 -20.72 -5.15
CA VAL A 5 15.07 -20.24 -4.58
C VAL A 5 14.25 -19.56 -5.67
N LEU A 6 14.90 -18.87 -6.62
CA LEU A 6 14.20 -18.23 -7.74
C LEU A 6 13.54 -19.27 -8.62
N LEU A 7 14.24 -20.35 -8.95
CA LEU A 7 13.68 -21.49 -9.69
C LEU A 7 12.44 -22.06 -9.01
N ARG A 8 12.52 -22.34 -7.69
CA ARG A 8 11.36 -22.82 -6.91
C ARG A 8 10.17 -21.85 -6.91
N LEU A 9 10.42 -20.54 -6.89
CA LEU A 9 9.34 -19.54 -6.97
C LEU A 9 8.69 -19.52 -8.36
N TYR A 10 9.46 -19.76 -9.41
CA TYR A 10 8.93 -19.87 -10.77
C TYR A 10 8.11 -21.15 -10.96
N GLU A 11 8.56 -22.28 -10.42
CA GLU A 11 7.79 -23.54 -10.40
C GLU A 11 6.43 -23.36 -9.70
N ARG A 12 6.42 -22.70 -8.54
CA ARG A 12 5.20 -22.42 -7.76
C ARG A 12 4.37 -21.28 -8.32
N LYS A 13 4.87 -20.56 -9.33
CA LYS A 13 4.28 -19.33 -9.87
C LYS A 13 3.99 -18.28 -8.78
N ASP A 14 4.84 -18.19 -7.77
CA ASP A 14 4.70 -17.23 -6.68
C ASP A 14 4.85 -15.78 -7.18
N PRO A 15 4.08 -14.81 -6.65
CA PRO A 15 4.20 -13.40 -7.05
C PRO A 15 5.54 -12.79 -6.62
N LYS A 16 6.17 -13.34 -5.56
CA LYS A 16 7.48 -12.92 -5.06
C LYS A 16 8.61 -13.18 -6.05
N ARG A 17 8.39 -14.02 -7.08
CA ARG A 17 9.39 -14.33 -8.11
C ARG A 17 9.93 -13.07 -8.79
N LYS A 18 9.08 -12.07 -9.05
CA LYS A 18 9.48 -10.83 -9.75
C LYS A 18 10.36 -9.94 -8.90
N ARG A 19 10.08 -9.86 -7.60
CA ARG A 19 10.94 -9.15 -6.63
C ARG A 19 12.31 -9.80 -6.59
N MET A 20 12.36 -11.11 -6.45
CA MET A 20 13.62 -11.82 -6.32
C MET A 20 14.42 -11.88 -7.63
N LEU A 21 13.73 -11.95 -8.77
CA LEU A 21 14.34 -11.78 -10.09
C LEU A 21 15.06 -10.43 -10.18
N TYR A 22 14.38 -9.36 -9.74
CA TYR A 22 14.97 -8.03 -9.76
C TYR A 22 16.15 -7.89 -8.79
N ASP A 23 16.01 -8.36 -7.56
CA ASP A 23 17.07 -8.25 -6.55
C ASP A 23 18.34 -9.03 -6.96
N LEU A 24 18.20 -10.17 -7.65
CA LEU A 24 19.33 -10.97 -8.13
C LEU A 24 19.97 -10.44 -9.41
N PHE A 25 19.16 -9.96 -10.35
CA PHE A 25 19.61 -9.59 -11.69
C PHE A 25 19.45 -8.10 -11.99
N LYS A 26 19.44 -7.25 -10.96
CA LYS A 26 19.25 -5.80 -11.07
C LYS A 26 20.12 -5.19 -12.16
N ASP A 27 21.42 -5.45 -12.10
CA ASP A 27 22.41 -4.86 -13.00
C ASP A 27 22.16 -5.25 -14.47
N ARG A 28 21.76 -6.51 -14.70
CA ARG A 28 21.39 -7.02 -16.03
C ARG A 28 20.08 -6.41 -16.51
N ILE A 29 19.10 -6.31 -15.62
CA ILE A 29 17.78 -5.73 -15.94
C ILE A 29 17.91 -4.25 -16.29
N THR A 30 18.81 -3.51 -15.66
CA THR A 30 19.07 -2.09 -15.95
C THR A 30 19.94 -1.83 -17.17
N MET A 31 20.52 -2.86 -17.79
CA MET A 31 21.43 -2.71 -18.93
C MET A 31 20.72 -2.11 -20.16
N ASN A 32 21.39 -1.27 -20.95
CA ASN A 32 20.82 -0.72 -22.19
C ASN A 32 20.83 -1.75 -23.33
N ALA A 33 19.99 -2.78 -23.22
CA ALA A 33 19.78 -3.82 -24.21
C ALA A 33 18.28 -4.11 -24.42
N SER A 34 17.97 -4.90 -25.45
CA SER A 34 16.60 -5.33 -25.72
C SER A 34 16.09 -6.24 -24.60
N LEU A 35 14.78 -6.18 -24.35
CA LEU A 35 14.15 -6.97 -23.28
C LEU A 35 14.31 -8.48 -23.49
N SER A 36 14.26 -8.93 -24.75
CA SER A 36 14.49 -10.33 -25.12
C SER A 36 15.92 -10.77 -24.84
N MET A 37 16.92 -9.96 -25.23
CA MET A 37 18.33 -10.27 -24.97
C MET A 37 18.62 -10.38 -23.47
N ILE A 38 18.04 -9.51 -22.66
CA ILE A 38 18.20 -9.57 -21.20
C ILE A 38 17.57 -10.83 -20.62
N ALA A 39 16.38 -11.20 -21.10
CA ALA A 39 15.72 -12.45 -20.69
C ALA A 39 16.57 -13.67 -21.06
N GLU A 40 17.13 -13.70 -22.28
CA GLU A 40 18.03 -14.76 -22.74
C GLU A 40 19.30 -14.85 -21.89
N LEU A 41 19.95 -13.73 -21.56
CA LEU A 41 21.14 -13.72 -20.70
C LEU A 41 20.85 -14.26 -19.31
N ILE A 42 19.72 -13.87 -18.71
CA ILE A 42 19.31 -14.36 -17.39
C ILE A 42 18.99 -15.86 -17.44
N ASN A 43 18.28 -16.29 -18.48
CA ASN A 43 17.97 -17.71 -18.71
C ASN A 43 19.23 -18.56 -18.91
N GLN A 44 20.23 -18.06 -19.66
CA GLN A 44 21.55 -18.70 -19.79
C GLN A 44 22.26 -18.82 -18.43
N GLU A 45 22.17 -17.80 -17.58
CA GLU A 45 22.81 -17.82 -16.26
C GLU A 45 22.10 -18.72 -15.24
N LEU A 46 20.80 -18.94 -15.43
CA LEU A 46 19.98 -19.85 -14.63
C LEU A 46 20.07 -21.31 -15.12
N GLY A 47 20.50 -21.54 -16.36
CA GLY A 47 20.56 -22.87 -16.97
C GLY A 47 19.22 -23.39 -17.49
N GLU A 48 18.18 -22.54 -17.48
CA GLU A 48 16.82 -22.88 -17.91
C GLU A 48 16.42 -22.05 -19.13
N LYS A 49 15.83 -22.69 -20.14
CA LYS A 49 15.30 -21.98 -21.32
C LYS A 49 13.86 -21.52 -21.04
N ASP A 50 13.55 -20.29 -21.45
CA ASP A 50 12.20 -19.70 -21.41
C ASP A 50 11.55 -19.55 -20.03
N LEU A 51 12.32 -19.63 -18.94
CA LEU A 51 11.79 -19.42 -17.59
C LEU A 51 11.40 -17.95 -17.36
N VAL A 52 12.31 -17.04 -17.71
CA VAL A 52 12.10 -15.60 -17.61
C VAL A 52 11.72 -15.08 -18.99
N GLN A 53 10.58 -14.41 -19.07
CA GLN A 53 10.11 -13.80 -20.32
C GLN A 53 10.43 -12.30 -20.37
N ALA A 54 10.47 -11.74 -21.58
CA ALA A 54 10.63 -10.30 -21.80
C ALA A 54 9.59 -9.46 -21.03
N ALA A 55 8.38 -10.00 -20.80
CA ALA A 55 7.33 -9.37 -20.00
C ALA A 55 7.73 -9.20 -18.52
N ASP A 56 8.45 -10.18 -17.94
CA ASP A 56 8.94 -10.09 -16.57
C ASP A 56 10.04 -9.01 -16.46
N ILE A 57 10.94 -8.93 -17.45
CA ILE A 57 11.96 -7.88 -17.51
C ILE A 57 11.32 -6.50 -17.65
N LYS A 58 10.32 -6.36 -18.53
CA LYS A 58 9.54 -5.13 -18.70
C LYS A 58 8.88 -4.70 -17.40
N TYR A 59 8.23 -5.64 -16.71
CA TYR A 59 7.62 -5.39 -15.41
C TYR A 59 8.66 -4.92 -14.40
N CYS A 60 9.81 -5.60 -14.33
CA CYS A 60 10.82 -5.28 -13.34
C CYS A 60 11.41 -3.88 -13.55
N ARG A 61 11.69 -3.51 -14.80
CA ARG A 61 12.08 -2.14 -15.16
C ARG A 61 11.02 -1.13 -14.76
N HIS A 62 9.76 -1.36 -15.11
CA HIS A 62 8.73 -0.37 -14.82
C HIS A 62 8.44 -0.26 -13.31
N TYR A 63 8.41 -1.38 -12.59
CA TYR A 63 7.92 -1.42 -11.23
C TYR A 63 9.01 -1.15 -10.18
N PHE A 64 10.25 -1.58 -10.43
CA PHE A 64 11.34 -1.46 -9.47
C PHE A 64 12.34 -0.35 -9.81
N ASN A 65 12.49 0.03 -11.09
CA ASN A 65 13.43 1.11 -11.44
C ASN A 65 12.99 2.42 -10.77
N GLY A 66 13.84 2.95 -9.89
CA GLY A 66 13.57 4.14 -9.08
C GLY A 66 13.06 3.88 -7.65
N LYS A 67 12.65 2.66 -7.28
CA LYS A 67 12.13 2.37 -5.92
C LYS A 67 13.15 1.86 -4.91
N ILE A 68 14.38 1.53 -5.34
CA ILE A 68 15.41 0.93 -4.47
C ILE A 68 16.47 1.95 -4.03
N ASN A 69 16.39 3.19 -4.52
CA ASN A 69 17.11 4.30 -3.91
C ASN A 69 16.27 4.71 -2.71
N GLY A 70 16.62 4.21 -1.53
CA GLY A 70 15.93 4.43 -0.27
C GLY A 70 15.89 5.89 0.19
N SER A 71 15.15 6.71 -0.52
CA SER A 71 14.38 7.79 0.07
C SER A 71 13.02 7.72 -0.61
N ASP A 72 12.02 7.17 0.08
CA ASP A 72 10.76 7.88 0.02
C ASP A 72 11.14 9.35 0.28
N PRO A 73 10.90 10.33 -0.62
CA PRO A 73 10.73 11.66 -0.11
C PRO A 73 9.60 11.46 0.88
N VAL A 74 9.92 11.53 2.17
CA VAL A 74 8.92 11.79 3.19
C VAL A 74 8.14 12.93 2.55
N LYS A 75 6.95 12.63 2.03
CA LYS A 75 5.99 13.66 1.73
C LYS A 75 5.75 14.17 3.13
N GLU A 76 6.53 15.18 3.52
CA GLU A 76 6.16 16.07 4.60
C GLU A 76 4.75 16.45 4.19
N ILE A 77 3.80 15.77 4.82
CA ILE A 77 2.46 16.25 4.91
C ILE A 77 2.67 17.49 5.74
N GLY A 78 3.00 18.59 5.06
CA GLY A 78 2.90 19.94 5.56
C GLY A 78 1.43 20.19 5.83
N ARG A 79 0.90 19.51 6.85
CA ARG A 79 -0.08 20.12 7.72
C ARG A 79 0.70 21.22 8.38
N SER A 80 0.68 22.40 7.74
CA SER A 80 0.84 23.64 8.45
C SER A 80 -0.02 23.52 9.71
N LEU A 81 0.65 23.47 10.85
CA LEU A 81 0.01 23.60 12.15
C LEU A 81 -0.66 24.97 12.13
N THR A 82 -1.92 25.01 11.74
CA THR A 82 -2.77 26.16 12.00
C THR A 82 -2.74 26.35 13.51
N LYS A 83 -2.23 27.52 13.87
CA LYS A 83 -2.02 28.09 15.20
C LYS A 83 -2.89 27.44 16.29
N PRO A 84 -2.33 27.14 17.48
CA PRO A 84 -3.16 26.76 18.61
C PRO A 84 -4.15 27.91 18.91
N PRO A 85 -5.41 27.61 19.24
CA PRO A 85 -6.30 28.63 19.79
C PRO A 85 -5.66 29.16 21.08
N LEU A 86 -5.58 30.49 21.19
CA LEU A 86 -5.27 31.18 22.44
C LEU A 86 -6.24 30.69 23.51
N ILE A 87 -5.72 29.93 24.48
CA ILE A 87 -6.43 29.63 25.71
C ILE A 87 -6.36 30.91 26.54
N ASP A 88 -7.46 31.66 26.58
CA ASP A 88 -7.64 32.76 27.51
C ASP A 88 -7.92 32.16 28.90
N LEU A 89 -6.87 31.97 29.69
CA LEU A 89 -6.96 31.64 31.11
C LEU A 89 -7.29 32.94 31.86
N ASN A 90 -8.57 33.31 31.92
CA ASN A 90 -9.07 34.12 33.03
C ASN A 90 -10.20 33.40 33.77
N LEU A 91 -9.82 33.07 34.99
CA LEU A 91 -10.44 32.25 36.01
C LEU A 91 -11.65 32.99 36.63
N SER A 92 -12.82 32.35 36.53
CA SER A 92 -13.98 32.34 37.45
C SER A 92 -14.25 33.51 38.42
N LYS A 93 -15.51 33.97 38.45
CA LYS A 93 -16.33 33.89 39.68
C LYS A 93 -17.80 33.52 39.35
N PRO A 94 -18.51 32.85 40.29
CA PRO A 94 -19.64 31.97 40.00
C PRO A 94 -21.00 32.61 40.27
N SER A 95 -22.03 32.14 39.54
CA SER A 95 -23.37 31.89 40.08
C SER A 95 -24.24 31.16 39.03
N THR A 96 -24.61 29.92 39.37
CA THR A 96 -25.77 29.07 38.97
C THR A 96 -26.99 29.73 38.32
N PRO A 97 -27.99 28.96 37.77
CA PRO A 97 -28.04 27.52 37.44
C PRO A 97 -28.62 27.22 36.03
N ALA A 98 -28.42 26.01 35.50
CA ALA A 98 -29.51 25.14 34.98
C ALA A 98 -28.98 23.98 34.11
N ASN A 99 -29.27 22.77 34.59
CA ASN A 99 -29.56 21.54 33.84
C ASN A 99 -28.39 20.73 33.24
N VAL A 100 -27.96 19.72 34.01
CA VAL A 100 -27.09 18.61 33.64
C VAL A 100 -27.95 17.34 33.63
N GLN A 101 -28.23 16.76 32.47
CA GLN A 101 -28.52 15.33 32.18
C GLN A 101 -28.40 15.18 30.65
N ASP A 102 -27.75 14.22 29.99
CA ASP A 102 -27.09 12.97 30.38
C ASP A 102 -26.11 12.61 29.25
N ILE A 103 -24.86 12.30 29.57
CA ILE A 103 -23.94 11.64 28.63
C ILE A 103 -24.05 10.14 28.92
N SER A 104 -24.92 9.46 28.16
CA SER A 104 -25.07 8.01 28.19
C SER A 104 -23.89 7.34 27.49
N TRP A 105 -22.94 6.84 28.26
CA TRP A 105 -22.04 5.77 27.82
C TRP A 105 -22.79 4.45 27.94
N THR A 106 -23.04 3.78 26.81
CA THR A 106 -23.72 2.49 26.78
C THR A 106 -22.69 1.38 26.57
N ASP A 107 -22.60 0.49 27.56
CA ASP A 107 -21.78 -0.73 27.55
C ASP A 107 -22.26 -1.75 26.49
N PRO A 108 -21.39 -2.68 26.04
CA PRO A 108 -21.60 -3.49 24.84
C PRO A 108 -22.18 -4.87 25.13
N ASP A 109 -23.41 -4.95 25.65
CA ASP A 109 -24.15 -6.23 25.63
C ASP A 109 -25.67 -6.05 25.75
N GLU A 110 -26.31 -5.40 24.77
CA GLU A 110 -27.75 -5.58 24.56
C GLU A 110 -28.10 -5.70 23.08
N ASN A 111 -28.53 -6.90 22.72
CA ASN A 111 -29.25 -7.16 21.48
C ASN A 111 -30.53 -6.33 21.47
N ASN A 112 -30.82 -5.64 20.38
CA ASN A 112 -32.21 -5.39 20.01
C ASN A 112 -32.36 -5.26 18.49
N THR A 113 -33.10 -6.23 17.97
CA THR A 113 -33.59 -6.29 16.59
C THR A 113 -34.54 -5.14 16.38
N SER A 114 -34.17 -4.18 15.52
CA SER A 114 -35.08 -3.13 15.08
C SER A 114 -34.76 -2.75 13.64
N SER A 115 -35.50 -3.43 12.77
CA SER A 115 -35.80 -3.03 11.40
C SER A 115 -36.21 -1.55 11.34
N ASN A 116 -35.55 -0.78 10.46
CA ASN A 116 -36.17 0.15 9.50
C ASN A 116 -35.15 1.20 9.05
N PHE A 117 -34.38 0.88 8.00
CA PHE A 117 -33.76 1.90 7.17
C PHE A 117 -34.34 1.82 5.75
N PRO A 118 -35.12 2.82 5.28
CA PRO A 118 -35.58 2.83 3.91
C PRO A 118 -34.42 3.11 2.96
N ARG A 119 -33.93 2.07 2.29
CA ARG A 119 -33.02 2.18 1.14
C ARG A 119 -33.77 2.86 -0.01
N LYS A 120 -33.51 4.15 -0.24
CA LYS A 120 -33.98 4.83 -1.46
C LYS A 120 -33.09 4.40 -2.65
N SER A 121 -33.64 3.55 -3.52
CA SER A 121 -33.04 3.12 -4.78
C SER A 121 -33.09 4.24 -5.83
N LYS A 122 -32.00 4.47 -6.56
CA LYS A 122 -31.85 5.50 -7.62
C LYS A 122 -32.28 5.06 -9.02
N PHE A 123 -32.97 3.93 -9.16
CA PHE A 123 -33.42 3.43 -10.46
C PHE A 123 -34.93 3.34 -10.52
N SER A 124 -35.59 4.47 -10.72
CA SER A 124 -36.90 4.54 -11.35
C SER A 124 -37.14 5.96 -11.78
N ASN A 125 -36.98 6.23 -13.08
CA ASN A 125 -37.91 7.05 -13.84
C ASN A 125 -37.69 6.71 -15.32
N LYS A 126 -38.79 6.34 -15.97
CA LYS A 126 -38.97 6.09 -17.38
C LYS A 126 -39.78 7.25 -17.93
#